data_AF-A0A3D8L809-F1
#
_entry.id   AF-A0A3D8L809-F1
#
_cell.length_a   1.000
_cell.length_b   1.000
_cell.length_c   1.000
_cell.angle_alpha   90.00
_cell.angle_beta   90.00
_cell.angle_gamma   90.00
#
_symmetry.space_group_name_H-M   'P 1'
#
loop_
_entity.id
_entity.type
_entity.pdbx_description
1 polymer ?
#
loop_
_entity_poly.entity_id
_entity_poly.type
_entity_poly.pdbx_seq_one_letter_code
_entity_poly.pdbx_strand_id
1 'polypeptide(L)' 'MEAFKAMDVREGNVLPYQQLYPFLQERYPHYKDVQKEAEHHLTKEGFVNPAPDGLMLTQVGHQHVYGDKA' A
#
# COMPACT_ATOMS: atom_id res chain seq x y z
N MET A 1 1.71 -0.16 4.57
CA MET A 1 0.30 0.10 4.92
C MET A 1 -0.01 1.56 5.23
N GLU A 2 0.87 2.28 5.94
CA GLU A 2 0.61 3.67 6.29
C GLU A 2 0.43 4.64 5.10
N ALA A 3 0.98 4.34 3.91
CA ALA A 3 0.76 5.12 2.69
C ALA A 3 -0.72 5.21 2.32
N PHE A 4 -1.43 4.08 2.43
CA PHE A 4 -2.87 4.01 2.19
C PHE A 4 -3.66 4.86 3.20
N LYS A 5 -3.19 4.90 4.46
CA LYS A 5 -3.79 5.73 5.51
C LYS A 5 -3.55 7.22 5.29
N ALA A 6 -2.33 7.59 4.90
CA ALA A 6 -1.94 8.97 4.64
C ALA A 6 -2.69 9.56 3.44
N MET A 7 -3.00 8.73 2.45
CA MET A 7 -3.73 9.09 1.23
C MET A 7 -5.25 8.81 1.33
N ASP A 8 -5.76 8.44 2.51
CA ASP A 8 -7.16 8.04 2.79
C ASP A 8 -7.74 7.04 1.75
N VAL A 9 -6.91 6.13 1.24
CA VAL A 9 -7.32 5.11 0.27
C VAL A 9 -8.18 4.08 0.98
N ARG A 10 -9.37 3.84 0.43
CA ARG A 10 -10.36 2.88 0.93
C ARG A 10 -10.31 1.57 0.17
N GLU A 11 -10.99 0.56 0.69
CA GLU A 11 -11.19 -0.71 -0.02
C GLU A 11 -11.71 -0.48 -1.44
N GLY A 12 -11.14 -1.21 -2.41
CA GLY A 12 -11.49 -1.11 -3.82
C GLY A 12 -10.87 0.09 -4.54
N ASN A 13 -10.28 1.04 -3.82
CA ASN A 13 -9.55 2.14 -4.43
C ASN A 13 -8.10 1.75 -4.72
N VAL A 14 -7.56 2.32 -5.79
CA VAL A 14 -6.18 2.14 -6.22
C VAL A 14 -5.33 3.28 -5.68
N LEU A 15 -4.28 2.94 -4.94
CA LEU A 15 -3.23 3.90 -4.60
C LEU A 15 -2.23 3.96 -5.77
N PRO A 16 -2.12 5.10 -6.48
CA PRO A 16 -1.25 5.21 -7.64
C PRO A 16 0.21 5.08 -7.24
N TYR A 17 1.00 4.41 -8.07
CA TYR A 17 2.43 4.27 -7.87
C TYR A 17 3.16 5.60 -7.70
N GLN A 18 2.74 6.62 -8.46
CA GLN A 18 3.30 7.98 -8.38
C GLN A 18 3.17 8.60 -6.98
N GLN A 19 2.15 8.23 -6.21
CA GLN A 19 1.96 8.72 -4.83
C GLN A 19 2.57 7.78 -3.80
N LEU A 20 2.53 6.46 -4.05
CA LEU A 20 3.11 5.46 -3.17
C LEU A 20 4.64 5.56 -3.11
N TYR A 21 5.29 5.76 -4.25
CA TYR A 21 6.75 5.69 -4.35
C TYR A 21 7.48 6.76 -3.55
N PRO A 22 7.15 8.07 -3.66
CA PRO A 22 7.80 9.10 -2.86
C PRO A 22 7.63 8.83 -1.36
N PHE A 23 6.44 8.37 -0.96
CA PHE A 23 6.12 8.06 0.43
C PHE A 23 6.97 6.91 0.99
N LEU A 24 7.15 5.84 0.21
CA LEU A 24 8.00 4.72 0.60
C LEU A 24 9.47 5.10 0.63
N GLN A 25 9.93 5.90 -0.33
CA GLN A 25 11.31 6.33 -0.42
C GLN A 25 11.70 7.25 0.74
N GLU A 26 10.80 8.12 1.19
CA GLU A 26 11.00 9.00 2.34
C GLU A 26 11.10 8.21 3.65
N ARG A 27 10.27 7.17 3.82
CA ARG A 27 10.24 6.34 5.04
C ARG A 27 11.27 5.23 5.08
N TYR A 28 11.65 4.69 3.94
CA TYR A 28 12.59 3.58 3.81
C TYR A 28 13.71 3.91 2.81
N PRO A 29 14.51 4.98 3.05
CA PRO A 29 15.53 5.46 2.11
C PRO A 29 16.68 4.46 1.91
N HIS A 30 16.81 3.47 2.81
CA HIS A 30 17.86 2.45 2.75
C HIS A 30 17.54 1.27 1.84
N TYR A 31 16.30 1.14 1.34
CA TYR A 31 15.91 0.05 0.47
C TYR A 31 16.22 0.38 -0.99
N LYS A 32 17.03 -0.48 -1.62
CA LYS A 32 17.41 -0.34 -3.02
C LYS A 32 16.20 -0.39 -3.97
N ASP A 33 15.29 -1.33 -3.73
CA ASP A 33 14.07 -1.53 -4.51
C ASP A 33 12.82 -1.53 -3.61
N VAL A 34 12.61 -0.43 -2.87
CA VAL A 34 11.50 -0.30 -1.92
C VAL A 34 10.13 -0.55 -2.56
N GLN A 35 9.98 -0.25 -3.85
CA GLN A 35 8.75 -0.47 -4.61
C GLN A 35 8.42 -1.96 -4.70
N LYS A 36 9.38 -2.75 -5.18
CA LYS A 36 9.21 -4.19 -5.38
C LYS A 36 9.01 -4.91 -4.06
N GLU A 37 9.73 -4.52 -3.02
CA GLU A 37 9.56 -5.08 -1.69
C GLU A 37 8.18 -4.75 -1.11
N ALA A 38 7.71 -3.51 -1.25
CA ALA A 38 6.39 -3.13 -0.79
C ALA A 38 5.28 -3.85 -1.55
N GLU A 39 5.33 -3.89 -2.88
CA GLU A 39 4.38 -4.65 -3.70
C GLU A 39 4.36 -6.13 -3.33
N HIS A 40 5.53 -6.75 -3.26
CA HIS A 40 5.66 -8.16 -2.98
C HIS A 40 5.14 -8.49 -1.57
N HIS A 41 5.52 -7.68 -0.57
CA HIS A 41 5.05 -7.87 0.80
C HIS A 41 3.53 -7.69 0.90
N LEU A 42 2.99 -6.59 0.38
CA LEU A 42 1.55 -6.29 0.47
C LEU A 42 0.69 -7.28 -0.31
N THR A 43 1.17 -7.74 -1.47
CA THR A 43 0.49 -8.75 -2.28
C THR A 43 0.55 -10.12 -1.60
N LYS A 44 1.69 -10.48 -1.00
CA LYS A 44 1.86 -11.74 -0.27
C LYS A 44 0.96 -11.84 0.95
N GLU A 45 0.78 -10.74 1.68
CA GLU A 45 -0.14 -10.67 2.81
C GLU A 45 -1.62 -10.60 2.37
N GLY A 46 -1.90 -10.42 1.07
CA GLY A 46 -3.26 -10.27 0.54
C GLY A 46 -3.91 -8.92 0.86
N PHE A 47 -3.13 -7.94 1.30
CA PHE A 47 -3.63 -6.60 1.63
C PHE A 47 -3.90 -5.74 0.40
N VAL A 48 -3.20 -6.01 -0.69
CA VAL A 48 -3.39 -5.29 -1.95
C VAL A 48 -3.45 -6.25 -3.13
N ASN A 49 -4.11 -5.82 -4.18
CA ASN A 49 -4.05 -6.46 -5.49
C ASN A 49 -3.27 -5.54 -6.44
N PRO A 50 -2.28 -6.06 -7.19
CA PRO A 50 -1.59 -5.29 -8.21
C PRO A 50 -2.57 -4.89 -9.32
N ALA A 51 -2.58 -3.60 -9.66
CA ALA A 51 -3.38 -3.01 -10.72
C ALA A 51 -2.47 -2.29 -11.73
N PRO A 52 -2.95 -1.99 -12.96
CA PRO A 52 -2.15 -1.31 -13.97
C PRO A 52 -1.61 0.05 -13.51
N ASP A 53 -2.43 0.79 -12.74
CA ASP A 53 -2.12 2.17 -12.32
C ASP A 53 -1.54 2.26 -10.90
N GLY A 54 -1.45 1.15 -10.16
CA GLY A 54 -1.05 1.17 -8.76
C GLY A 54 -1.38 -0.10 -7.97
N LEU A 55 -1.50 0.05 -6.66
CA LEU A 55 -1.91 -1.02 -5.75
C LEU A 55 -3.34 -0.80 -5.28
N MET A 56 -4.24 -1.72 -5.62
CA MET A 56 -5.62 -1.68 -5.14
C MET A 56 -5.71 -2.22 -3.73
N LEU A 57 -6.28 -1.45 -2.79
CA LEU A 57 -6.47 -1.91 -1.42
C LEU A 57 -7.60 -2.94 -1.37
N THR A 58 -7.32 -4.14 -0.85
CA THR A 58 -8.34 -5.18 -0.67
C THR A 58 -9.14 -4.96 0.62
N GLN A 59 -10.22 -5.70 0.79
CA GLN A 59 -10.98 -5.73 2.05
C GLN A 59 -10.10 -6.05 3.26
N VAL A 60 -9.22 -7.04 3.11
CA VAL A 60 -8.28 -7.47 4.16
C VAL A 60 -7.29 -6.35 4.48
N GLY A 61 -6.73 -5.71 3.45
CA GLY A 61 -5.85 -4.56 3.62
C GLY A 61 -6.56 -3.38 4.30
N HIS A 62 -7.78 -3.08 3.90
CA HIS A 62 -8.58 -2.02 4.50
C HIS A 62 -8.87 -2.29 5.98
N GLN A 63 -9.25 -3.53 6.34
CA GLN A 63 -9.40 -3.94 7.75
C GLN A 63 -8.08 -3.80 8.52
N HIS A 64 -6.94 -4.10 7.90
CA HIS A 64 -5.65 -3.91 8.55
C HIS A 64 -5.29 -2.43 8.75
N VAL A 65 -5.64 -1.54 7.81
CA VAL A 65 -5.35 -0.09 7.92
C VAL A 65 -6.31 0.63 8.87
N TYR A 66 -7.61 0.30 8.80
CA TYR A 66 -8.70 1.05 9.43
C TYR A 66 -9.52 0.24 10.44
N GLY A 67 -9.39 -1.09 10.45
CA GLY A 67 -10.14 -1.99 11.33
C GLY A 67 -9.56 -2.16 12.73
N ASP A 68 -8.48 -1.43 13.07
CA ASP A 68 -7.94 -1.34 14.44
C ASP A 68 -8.83 -0.42 15.32
N LYS A 69 -10.09 -0.84 15.49
CA LYS A 69 -11.03 -0.43 16.52
C LYS A 69 -11.98 -1.59 16.83
N ALA A 70 -11.53 -2.49 17.70
CA ALA A 70 -12.41 -3.24 18.60
C ALA A 70 -11.74 -3.28 19.97
#